data_AF-A0A6H0XXU2-F1
#
_entry.id   AF-A0A6H0XXU2-F1
#
_cell.length_a   1.000
_cell.length_b   1.000
_cell.length_c   1.000
_cell.angle_alpha   90.00
_cell.angle_beta   90.00
_cell.angle_gamma   90.00
#
_symmetry.space_group_name_H-M   'P 1'
#
loop_
_entity.id
_entity.type
_entity.pdbx_description
1 polymer ?
#
loop_
_entity_poly.entity_id
_entity_poly.type
_entity_poly.pdbx_seq_one_letter_code
_entity_poly.pdbx_strand_id
1 'polypeptide(L)'
;MAAIAPLRRLRSCALAIICGKPEEITLIAEQLGAEEKIFGTAVDGVDNGHLFHVGRMNFVGDKKLGFYVTSSLKQGLVPFAIASGALIAQLRPRFALHTGVCAGNKKQKIEILDVICGDTAMSLEDGKWALVNDQLTFLPDYETRIYYGSYISGSAVREDAPAIFDKIQTTVGVVTRKVLALEMEASAFLKICSHSQHTNVFPLGVIKAVSDLGDENKGKDPVIYDEALRRVGYVVKSWIRTYFSSMTWEADEANEPGAMLARNYYTNYVTRVVDLIASGANVSLVGDNRVTAFELTPCIKIVMPLDDRPEEFAEQGQIDRIADEHNLPLVAVGRKGFTRTAYVLGDCLVDFPRCLNDLIATADPEPDYQATIFKRQLELKPYFRRGGSTEPQAKVITWQEFLQACSRP
;
A
#
# COMPACT_ATOMS: atom_id res chain seq x y z
N MET A 1 14.07 -4.19 17.30
CA MET A 1 12.88 -4.00 16.45
C MET A 1 11.83 -3.26 17.25
N ALA A 2 11.71 -1.96 17.02
CA ALA A 2 10.57 -1.18 17.49
C ALA A 2 9.26 -1.69 16.84
N ALA A 3 8.12 -1.44 17.48
CA ALA A 3 6.83 -1.72 16.86
C ALA A 3 6.58 -0.74 15.71
N ILE A 4 6.27 -1.26 14.52
CA ILE A 4 5.98 -0.43 13.34
C ILE A 4 4.74 0.43 13.62
N ALA A 5 4.85 1.74 13.40
CA ALA A 5 3.77 2.70 13.65
C ALA A 5 2.46 2.31 12.93
N PRO A 6 1.27 2.46 13.55
CA PRO A 6 0.03 1.93 12.97
C PRO A 6 -0.33 2.49 11.59
N LEU A 7 -0.07 3.79 11.34
CA LEU A 7 -0.21 4.40 10.01
C LEU A 7 0.66 3.69 8.97
N ARG A 8 1.94 3.45 9.27
CA ARG A 8 2.88 2.74 8.40
C ARG A 8 2.41 1.31 8.11
N ARG A 9 1.84 0.63 9.11
CA ARG A 9 1.29 -0.72 8.95
C ARG A 9 0.11 -0.74 7.97
N LEU A 10 -0.81 0.21 8.06
CA LEU A 10 -1.92 0.35 7.12
C LEU A 10 -1.43 0.73 5.71
N ARG A 11 -0.49 1.68 5.58
CA ARG A 11 0.17 2.03 4.30
C ARG A 11 0.91 0.86 3.65
N SER A 12 1.44 -0.08 4.44
CA SER A 12 2.10 -1.29 3.92
C SER A 12 1.12 -2.33 3.36
N CYS A 13 -0.19 -2.16 3.57
CA CYS A 13 -1.21 -3.03 2.99
C CYS A 13 -1.56 -2.55 1.57
N ALA A 14 -1.26 -3.36 0.57
CA ALA A 14 -1.57 -3.02 -0.81
C ALA A 14 -3.08 -2.98 -1.09
N LEU A 15 -3.90 -3.71 -0.31
CA LEU A 15 -5.34 -3.83 -0.50
C LEU A 15 -6.15 -3.23 0.67
N ALA A 16 -6.99 -2.25 0.34
CA ALA A 16 -8.06 -1.75 1.20
C ALA A 16 -9.39 -2.43 0.86
N ILE A 17 -10.09 -2.93 1.86
CA ILE A 17 -11.47 -3.43 1.76
C ILE A 17 -12.35 -2.50 2.60
N ILE A 18 -13.29 -1.81 1.97
CA ILE A 18 -14.09 -0.77 2.62
C ILE A 18 -15.57 -1.18 2.61
N CYS A 19 -16.18 -1.29 3.78
CA CYS A 19 -17.60 -1.60 3.96
C CYS A 19 -18.44 -0.32 4.12
N GLY A 20 -19.76 -0.44 3.92
CA GLY A 20 -20.70 0.67 4.10
C GLY A 20 -20.91 1.02 5.58
N LYS A 21 -20.77 0.04 6.49
CA LYS A 21 -21.00 0.22 7.94
C LYS A 21 -19.95 -0.45 8.84
N PRO A 22 -19.77 0.05 10.08
CA PRO A 22 -18.89 -0.58 11.07
C PRO A 22 -19.26 -2.02 11.44
N GLU A 23 -20.55 -2.38 11.45
CA GLU A 23 -21.00 -3.71 11.85
C GLU A 23 -20.59 -4.79 10.82
N GLU A 24 -20.44 -4.42 9.55
CA GLU A 24 -20.10 -5.34 8.45
C GLU A 24 -18.65 -5.85 8.53
N ILE A 25 -17.72 -5.06 9.10
CA ILE A 25 -16.28 -5.33 8.94
C ILE A 25 -15.82 -6.57 9.69
N THR A 26 -16.43 -6.90 10.83
CA THR A 26 -15.94 -7.97 11.71
C THR A 26 -16.09 -9.33 11.04
N LEU A 27 -17.31 -9.68 10.58
CA LEU A 27 -17.58 -10.96 9.91
C LEU A 27 -16.79 -11.11 8.59
N ILE A 28 -16.69 -10.03 7.80
CA ILE A 28 -15.91 -10.05 6.55
C ILE A 28 -14.42 -10.27 6.84
N ALA A 29 -13.86 -9.57 7.83
CA ALA A 29 -12.46 -9.70 8.21
C ALA A 29 -12.10 -11.07 8.80
N GLU A 30 -12.98 -11.65 9.62
CA GLU A 30 -12.84 -13.01 10.14
C GLU A 30 -12.78 -14.04 8.99
N GLN A 31 -13.68 -13.94 8.01
CA GLN A 31 -13.64 -14.80 6.83
C GLN A 31 -12.34 -14.65 6.04
N LEU A 32 -11.84 -13.43 5.88
CA LEU A 32 -10.57 -13.17 5.19
C LEU A 32 -9.36 -13.70 5.97
N GLY A 33 -9.46 -13.85 7.30
CA GLY A 33 -8.36 -14.21 8.19
C GLY A 33 -7.52 -13.01 8.60
N ALA A 34 -8.17 -11.90 8.96
CA ALA A 34 -7.50 -10.80 9.65
C ALA A 34 -7.14 -11.21 11.08
N GLU A 35 -5.93 -10.85 11.51
CA GLU A 35 -5.33 -11.31 12.78
C GLU A 35 -5.24 -10.18 13.81
N GLU A 36 -5.26 -8.92 13.37
CA GLU A 36 -5.05 -7.75 14.23
C GLU A 36 -6.16 -6.70 14.06
N LYS A 37 -6.38 -5.90 15.11
CA LYS A 37 -7.21 -4.70 15.08
C LYS A 37 -6.36 -3.45 15.36
N ILE A 38 -6.48 -2.43 14.52
CA ILE A 38 -5.94 -1.09 14.73
C ILE A 38 -7.11 -0.10 14.84
N PHE A 39 -7.11 0.75 15.85
CA PHE A 39 -8.10 1.82 16.01
C PHE A 39 -7.60 3.12 15.35
N GLY A 40 -8.50 3.91 14.79
CA GLY A 40 -8.19 5.20 14.15
C GLY A 40 -7.50 6.19 15.10
N THR A 41 -7.80 6.11 16.40
CA THR A 41 -7.12 6.85 17.48
C THR A 41 -5.60 6.63 17.56
N ALA A 42 -5.08 5.55 16.96
CA ALA A 42 -3.66 5.23 16.92
C ALA A 42 -3.02 5.51 15.54
N VAL A 43 -3.76 6.13 14.62
CA VAL A 43 -3.36 6.34 13.22
C VAL A 43 -3.39 7.83 12.89
N ASP A 44 -2.21 8.44 12.75
CA ASP A 44 -2.12 9.87 12.47
C ASP A 44 -2.88 10.26 11.18
N GLY A 45 -3.67 11.33 11.28
CA GLY A 45 -4.49 11.84 10.18
C GLY A 45 -5.76 11.02 9.86
N VAL A 46 -6.16 10.08 10.71
CA VAL A 46 -7.42 9.32 10.58
C VAL A 46 -8.38 9.65 11.72
N ASP A 47 -9.69 9.64 11.44
CA ASP A 47 -10.71 9.89 12.45
C ASP A 47 -10.78 8.74 13.49
N ASN A 48 -10.89 9.12 14.76
CA ASN A 48 -10.95 8.23 15.92
C ASN A 48 -12.04 7.16 15.84
N GLY A 49 -13.13 7.38 15.08
CA GLY A 49 -14.22 6.43 14.90
C GLY A 49 -13.88 5.21 14.03
N HIS A 50 -12.77 5.23 13.28
CA HIS A 50 -12.42 4.12 12.40
C HIS A 50 -11.84 2.92 13.15
N LEU A 51 -12.17 1.72 12.65
CA LEU A 51 -11.56 0.45 13.05
C LEU A 51 -11.02 -0.24 11.80
N PHE A 52 -9.82 -0.78 11.90
CA PHE A 52 -9.15 -1.52 10.84
C PHE A 52 -8.88 -2.94 11.33
N HIS A 53 -9.38 -3.95 10.62
CA HIS A 53 -8.95 -5.33 10.79
C HIS A 53 -7.84 -5.63 9.78
N VAL A 54 -6.64 -5.93 10.25
CA VAL A 54 -5.44 -6.10 9.41
C VAL A 54 -5.09 -7.59 9.28
N GLY A 55 -4.76 -8.02 8.07
CA GLY A 55 -4.38 -9.40 7.78
C GLY A 55 -3.36 -9.54 6.66
N ARG A 56 -2.92 -10.77 6.44
CA ARG A 56 -1.98 -11.12 5.36
C ARG A 56 -2.44 -12.40 4.66
N MET A 57 -2.48 -12.38 3.33
CA MET A 57 -2.70 -13.59 2.53
C MET A 57 -1.38 -14.06 1.92
N ASN A 58 -1.03 -15.32 2.15
CA ASN A 58 0.14 -15.96 1.53
C ASN A 58 -0.21 -16.52 0.15
N PHE A 59 0.69 -16.33 -0.81
CA PHE A 59 0.63 -16.83 -2.18
C PHE A 59 1.84 -17.72 -2.49
N VAL A 60 1.85 -18.36 -3.67
CA VAL A 60 2.98 -19.19 -4.13
C VAL A 60 4.25 -18.32 -4.25
N GLY A 61 5.39 -18.85 -3.82
CA GLY A 61 6.69 -18.16 -3.87
C GLY A 61 6.88 -17.13 -2.75
N ASP A 62 6.39 -17.44 -1.54
CA ASP A 62 6.49 -16.62 -0.31
C ASP A 62 5.94 -15.19 -0.39
N LYS A 63 5.25 -14.84 -1.49
CA LYS A 63 4.58 -13.56 -1.66
C LYS A 63 3.44 -13.39 -0.65
N LYS A 64 3.39 -12.22 -0.01
CA LYS A 64 2.37 -11.88 1.00
C LYS A 64 1.62 -10.62 0.59
N LEU A 65 0.31 -10.72 0.46
CA LEU A 65 -0.58 -9.57 0.27
C LEU A 65 -1.04 -9.09 1.65
N GLY A 66 -0.54 -7.92 2.09
CA GLY A 66 -1.11 -7.21 3.23
C GLY A 66 -2.43 -6.56 2.85
N PHE A 67 -3.46 -6.71 3.69
CA PHE A 67 -4.77 -6.09 3.50
C PHE A 67 -5.31 -5.53 4.82
N TYR A 68 -6.22 -4.56 4.72
CA TYR A 68 -7.08 -4.17 5.84
C TYR A 68 -8.56 -4.12 5.43
N VAL A 69 -9.44 -4.43 6.38
CA VAL A 69 -10.89 -4.21 6.27
C VAL A 69 -11.27 -3.06 7.20
N THR A 70 -12.01 -2.09 6.68
CA THR A 70 -12.54 -0.93 7.44
C THR A 70 -13.89 -0.50 6.86
N SER A 71 -14.47 0.60 7.34
CA SER A 71 -15.76 1.09 6.88
C SER A 71 -15.86 2.62 6.90
N SER A 72 -16.90 3.12 6.24
CA SER A 72 -17.46 4.44 6.60
C SER A 72 -17.96 4.44 8.05
N LEU A 73 -17.95 5.60 8.70
CA LEU A 73 -18.50 5.80 10.05
C LEU A 73 -20.03 5.81 10.06
N LYS A 74 -20.66 6.05 8.89
CA LYS A 74 -22.12 6.05 8.69
C LYS A 74 -22.47 5.53 7.30
N GLN A 75 -23.60 4.84 7.20
CA GLN A 75 -24.18 4.44 5.91
C GLN A 75 -24.57 5.67 5.07
N GLY A 76 -24.56 5.52 3.74
CA GLY A 76 -25.04 6.51 2.78
C GLY A 76 -23.94 7.11 1.92
N LEU A 77 -24.35 7.54 0.73
CA LEU A 77 -23.47 7.99 -0.34
C LEU A 77 -22.48 9.09 0.10
N VAL A 78 -22.98 10.15 0.74
CA VAL A 78 -22.15 11.30 1.15
C VAL A 78 -21.21 10.98 2.32
N PRO A 79 -21.66 10.38 3.45
CA PRO A 79 -20.74 9.96 4.51
C PRO A 79 -19.67 8.99 4.03
N PHE A 80 -20.04 8.01 3.19
CA PHE A 80 -19.10 7.06 2.61
C PHE A 80 -18.10 7.75 1.69
N ALA A 81 -18.53 8.71 0.86
CA ALA A 81 -17.64 9.47 -0.02
C ALA A 81 -16.57 10.24 0.76
N ILE A 82 -16.97 10.94 1.82
CA ILE A 82 -16.07 11.72 2.67
C ILE A 82 -15.09 10.81 3.39
N ALA A 83 -15.58 9.78 4.09
CA ALA A 83 -14.75 8.87 4.88
C ALA A 83 -13.79 8.07 4.00
N SER A 84 -14.28 7.44 2.94
CA SER A 84 -13.45 6.60 2.05
C SER A 84 -12.46 7.43 1.25
N GLY A 85 -12.83 8.65 0.82
CA GLY A 85 -11.92 9.58 0.16
C GLY A 85 -10.76 10.00 1.06
N ALA A 86 -11.06 10.37 2.31
CA ALA A 86 -10.03 10.73 3.30
C ALA A 86 -9.11 9.54 3.62
N LEU A 87 -9.66 8.35 3.84
CA LEU A 87 -8.88 7.12 4.07
C LEU A 87 -7.98 6.77 2.88
N ILE A 88 -8.48 6.86 1.65
CA ILE A 88 -7.69 6.61 0.43
C ILE A 88 -6.56 7.64 0.28
N ALA A 89 -6.83 8.92 0.57
CA ALA A 89 -5.82 9.98 0.54
C ALA A 89 -4.70 9.78 1.58
N GLN A 90 -5.06 9.37 2.80
CA GLN A 90 -4.14 9.24 3.93
C GLN A 90 -3.35 7.94 3.95
N LEU A 91 -4.02 6.82 3.65
CA LEU A 91 -3.46 5.46 3.70
C LEU A 91 -2.89 5.00 2.35
N ARG A 92 -3.25 5.67 1.25
CA ARG A 92 -2.74 5.43 -0.12
C ARG A 92 -2.67 3.95 -0.52
N PRO A 93 -3.75 3.16 -0.34
CA PRO A 93 -3.77 1.76 -0.76
C PRO A 93 -3.62 1.68 -2.28
N ARG A 94 -2.92 0.66 -2.76
CA ARG A 94 -2.74 0.43 -4.21
C ARG A 94 -4.00 -0.10 -4.88
N PHE A 95 -4.76 -0.89 -4.14
CA PHE A 95 -5.99 -1.52 -4.56
C PHE A 95 -7.08 -1.22 -3.55
N ALA A 96 -8.27 -0.89 -4.03
CA ALA A 96 -9.44 -0.74 -3.19
C ALA A 96 -10.57 -1.66 -3.67
N LEU A 97 -11.30 -2.25 -2.74
CA LEU A 97 -12.48 -3.07 -2.98
C LEU A 97 -13.60 -2.60 -2.05
N HIS A 98 -14.81 -2.47 -2.58
CA HIS A 98 -15.98 -2.15 -1.76
C HIS A 98 -16.83 -3.41 -1.50
N THR A 99 -17.13 -3.66 -0.22
CA THR A 99 -17.87 -4.85 0.22
C THR A 99 -19.05 -4.52 1.13
N GLY A 100 -19.81 -5.53 1.54
CA GLY A 100 -21.00 -5.40 2.40
C GLY A 100 -22.21 -6.11 1.81
N VAL A 101 -23.41 -5.65 2.15
CA VAL A 101 -24.68 -6.20 1.65
C VAL A 101 -25.44 -5.27 0.70
N CYS A 102 -26.45 -5.80 0.01
CA CYS A 102 -27.35 -5.08 -0.90
C CYS A 102 -28.74 -5.71 -0.96
N ALA A 103 -29.71 -4.97 -1.51
CA ALA A 103 -31.04 -5.48 -1.85
C ALA A 103 -31.04 -6.07 -3.28
N GLY A 104 -31.48 -7.30 -3.45
CA GLY A 104 -31.47 -8.04 -4.71
C GLY A 104 -32.71 -7.81 -5.59
N ASN A 105 -32.52 -7.70 -6.91
CA ASN A 105 -33.62 -7.52 -7.85
C ASN A 105 -34.32 -8.85 -8.19
N LYS A 106 -35.40 -9.15 -7.48
CA LYS A 106 -36.23 -10.36 -7.68
C LYS A 106 -36.70 -10.54 -9.14
N LYS A 107 -36.95 -9.46 -9.91
CA LYS A 107 -37.33 -9.55 -11.33
C LYS A 107 -36.21 -10.06 -12.24
N GLN A 108 -34.96 -9.91 -11.81
CA GLN A 108 -33.79 -10.47 -12.49
C GLN A 108 -33.41 -11.88 -11.97
N LYS A 109 -34.30 -12.50 -11.16
CA LYS A 109 -34.09 -13.81 -10.52
C LYS A 109 -32.88 -13.86 -9.56
N ILE A 110 -32.63 -12.74 -8.88
CA ILE A 110 -31.67 -12.68 -7.78
C ILE A 110 -32.33 -13.20 -6.51
N GLU A 111 -31.64 -14.10 -5.80
CA GLU A 111 -32.11 -14.74 -4.58
C GLU A 111 -31.35 -14.23 -3.34
N ILE A 112 -31.89 -14.50 -2.15
CA ILE A 112 -31.24 -14.13 -0.88
C ILE A 112 -29.98 -14.98 -0.71
N LEU A 113 -28.92 -14.36 -0.15
CA LEU A 113 -27.55 -14.87 -0.09
C LEU A 113 -26.81 -14.98 -1.44
N ASP A 114 -27.38 -14.59 -2.58
CA ASP A 114 -26.58 -14.43 -3.79
C ASP A 114 -25.46 -13.41 -3.58
N VAL A 115 -24.32 -13.61 -4.25
CA VAL A 115 -23.22 -12.63 -4.24
C VAL A 115 -23.10 -12.05 -5.63
N ILE A 116 -23.30 -10.74 -5.70
CA ILE A 116 -23.16 -9.95 -6.92
C ILE A 116 -21.76 -9.35 -6.92
N CYS A 117 -21.13 -9.35 -8.08
CA CYS A 117 -19.88 -8.64 -8.36
C CYS A 117 -20.14 -7.67 -9.50
N GLY A 118 -19.63 -6.45 -9.39
CA GLY A 118 -19.78 -5.41 -10.40
C GLY A 118 -18.67 -4.36 -10.35
N ASP A 119 -18.32 -3.84 -11.51
CA ASP A 119 -17.40 -2.74 -11.75
C ASP A 119 -18.13 -1.42 -12.08
N THR A 120 -19.47 -1.45 -12.08
CA THR A 120 -20.34 -0.32 -12.43
C THR A 120 -21.45 -0.11 -11.40
N ALA A 121 -21.67 1.15 -11.03
CA ALA A 121 -22.78 1.58 -10.18
C ALA A 121 -23.26 2.97 -10.61
N MET A 122 -24.56 3.22 -10.48
CA MET A 122 -25.17 4.52 -10.77
C MET A 122 -25.82 5.11 -9.51
N SER A 123 -25.70 6.41 -9.31
CA SER A 123 -26.44 7.12 -8.27
C SER A 123 -27.90 7.26 -8.70
N LEU A 124 -28.84 7.02 -7.78
CA LEU A 124 -30.26 7.24 -7.99
C LEU A 124 -30.64 8.73 -7.91
N GLU A 125 -29.78 9.54 -7.30
CA GLU A 125 -30.02 10.94 -6.98
C GLU A 125 -29.25 11.92 -7.89
N ASP A 126 -28.18 11.47 -8.55
CA ASP A 126 -27.47 12.26 -9.54
C ASP A 126 -28.12 12.11 -10.92
N GLY A 127 -28.52 13.22 -11.53
CA GLY A 127 -29.27 13.23 -12.78
C GLY A 127 -29.99 14.55 -13.04
N LYS A 128 -30.76 14.60 -14.11
CA LYS A 128 -31.56 15.77 -14.51
C LYS A 128 -33.05 15.43 -14.53
N TRP A 129 -33.86 16.38 -14.10
CA TRP A 129 -35.29 16.36 -14.38
C TRP A 129 -35.54 16.84 -15.81
N ALA A 130 -36.34 16.10 -16.58
CA ALA A 130 -36.70 16.41 -17.95
C ALA A 130 -38.18 16.12 -18.20
N LEU A 131 -38.80 16.85 -19.12
CA LEU A 131 -40.12 16.51 -19.63
C LEU A 131 -39.98 15.38 -20.66
N VAL A 132 -40.58 14.23 -20.37
CA VAL A 132 -40.66 13.07 -21.27
C VAL A 132 -42.14 12.75 -21.45
N ASN A 133 -42.65 12.88 -22.69
CA ASN A 133 -44.08 12.76 -22.99
C ASN A 133 -44.96 13.64 -22.07
N ASP A 134 -44.58 14.91 -21.94
CA ASP A 134 -45.19 15.92 -21.04
C ASP A 134 -45.23 15.55 -19.54
N GLN A 135 -44.55 14.49 -19.12
CA GLN A 135 -44.40 14.11 -17.72
C GLN A 135 -42.99 14.44 -17.19
N LEU A 136 -42.94 15.16 -16.08
CA LEU A 136 -41.69 15.51 -15.40
C LEU A 136 -41.04 14.24 -14.82
N THR A 137 -39.95 13.85 -15.46
CA THR A 137 -39.30 12.55 -15.29
C THR A 137 -37.84 12.76 -14.89
N PHE A 138 -37.38 12.07 -13.85
CA PHE A 138 -35.97 12.08 -13.46
C PHE A 138 -35.16 11.13 -14.34
N LEU A 139 -34.11 11.64 -14.97
CA LEU A 139 -33.16 10.92 -15.80
C LEU A 139 -31.80 10.90 -15.07
N PRO A 140 -31.38 9.78 -14.47
CA PRO A 140 -30.07 9.65 -13.82
C PRO A 140 -28.91 10.01 -14.75
N ASP A 141 -27.77 10.43 -14.18
CA ASP A 141 -26.55 10.68 -14.94
C ASP A 141 -25.74 9.38 -15.16
N TYR A 142 -25.07 9.26 -16.31
CA TYR A 142 -24.50 7.99 -16.78
C TYR A 142 -23.12 8.14 -17.45
N GLU A 143 -22.07 7.64 -16.79
CA GLU A 143 -20.77 7.31 -17.42
C GLU A 143 -20.72 5.81 -17.81
N THR A 144 -19.98 5.44 -18.87
CA THR A 144 -20.06 4.11 -19.50
C THR A 144 -18.72 3.38 -19.68
N ARG A 145 -18.70 2.10 -19.24
CA ARG A 145 -17.96 0.91 -19.77
C ARG A 145 -18.57 -0.35 -19.09
N ILE A 146 -18.25 -1.55 -19.55
CA ILE A 146 -19.03 -2.80 -19.28
C ILE A 146 -18.13 -4.05 -19.51
N TYR A 147 -18.33 -5.23 -18.89
CA TYR A 147 -19.47 -5.75 -18.11
C TYR A 147 -19.05 -6.60 -16.87
N TYR A 148 -19.61 -6.31 -15.70
CA TYR A 148 -20.27 -7.25 -14.76
C TYR A 148 -21.47 -6.50 -14.12
N GLY A 149 -22.37 -7.17 -13.40
CA GLY A 149 -23.72 -6.66 -13.09
C GLY A 149 -23.77 -5.27 -12.39
N SER A 150 -24.64 -4.37 -12.88
CA SER A 150 -24.69 -2.98 -12.38
C SER A 150 -25.51 -2.82 -11.09
N TYR A 151 -24.97 -2.01 -10.18
CA TYR A 151 -25.62 -1.53 -8.95
C TYR A 151 -26.35 -0.19 -9.13
N ILE A 152 -27.29 0.09 -8.24
CA ILE A 152 -27.79 1.44 -7.94
C ILE A 152 -27.38 1.79 -6.51
N SER A 153 -26.90 3.01 -6.30
CA SER A 153 -26.66 3.60 -4.98
C SER A 153 -27.71 4.69 -4.69
N GLY A 154 -28.30 4.70 -3.49
CA GLY A 154 -29.14 5.80 -3.01
C GLY A 154 -28.74 6.26 -1.61
N SER A 155 -29.06 7.50 -1.25
CA SER A 155 -28.70 8.10 0.05
C SER A 155 -29.63 7.67 1.20
N ALA A 156 -30.71 6.91 0.92
CA ALA A 156 -31.66 6.44 1.92
C ALA A 156 -31.86 4.91 1.85
N VAL A 157 -32.01 4.29 3.02
CA VAL A 157 -32.53 2.93 3.14
C VAL A 157 -34.02 2.97 2.74
N ARG A 158 -34.41 2.14 1.77
CA ARG A 158 -35.76 2.11 1.22
C ARG A 158 -36.40 0.73 1.28
N GLU A 159 -37.73 0.74 1.40
CA GLU A 159 -38.64 -0.42 1.44
C GLU A 159 -39.46 -0.58 0.14
N ASP A 160 -39.32 0.38 -0.79
CA ASP A 160 -39.98 0.40 -2.09
C ASP A 160 -39.03 0.03 -3.26
N ALA A 161 -37.99 -0.77 -2.99
CA ALA A 161 -37.00 -1.14 -4.01
C ALA A 161 -37.62 -1.79 -5.26
N PRO A 162 -38.65 -2.66 -5.18
CA PRO A 162 -39.37 -3.14 -6.37
C PRO A 162 -39.93 -2.02 -7.23
N ALA A 163 -40.51 -0.98 -6.63
CA ALA A 163 -41.05 0.17 -7.38
C ALA A 163 -39.94 1.03 -8.00
N ILE A 164 -38.77 1.12 -7.35
CA ILE A 164 -37.57 1.78 -7.91
C ILE A 164 -37.03 1.00 -9.12
N PHE A 165 -36.86 -0.33 -8.98
CA PHE A 165 -36.42 -1.18 -10.09
C PHE A 165 -37.39 -1.09 -11.28
N ASP A 166 -38.69 -1.04 -11.03
CA ASP A 166 -39.74 -0.91 -12.05
C ASP A 166 -39.71 0.46 -12.72
N LYS A 167 -39.64 1.54 -11.93
CA LYS A 167 -39.50 2.89 -12.46
C LYS A 167 -38.26 3.00 -13.35
N ILE A 168 -37.13 2.42 -12.96
CA ILE A 168 -35.90 2.47 -13.74
C ILE A 168 -36.01 1.63 -15.02
N GLN A 169 -36.58 0.43 -14.96
CA GLN A 169 -36.82 -0.38 -16.17
C GLN A 169 -37.77 0.33 -17.16
N THR A 170 -38.75 1.08 -16.67
CA THR A 170 -39.76 1.75 -17.51
C THR A 170 -39.27 3.11 -18.02
N THR A 171 -38.70 3.96 -17.16
CA THR A 171 -38.16 5.29 -17.50
C THR A 171 -36.89 5.21 -18.36
N VAL A 172 -36.04 4.20 -18.14
CA VAL A 172 -34.78 3.99 -18.88
C VAL A 172 -34.98 2.98 -20.02
N GLY A 173 -36.22 2.77 -20.48
CA GLY A 173 -36.68 1.71 -21.39
C GLY A 173 -36.11 1.69 -22.82
N VAL A 174 -35.00 2.40 -23.08
CA VAL A 174 -34.24 2.38 -24.34
C VAL A 174 -32.80 1.87 -24.14
N VAL A 175 -32.30 1.75 -22.89
CA VAL A 175 -30.94 1.27 -22.60
C VAL A 175 -30.97 -0.08 -21.87
N THR A 176 -30.39 -1.09 -22.52
CA THR A 176 -30.47 -2.55 -22.30
C THR A 176 -29.95 -3.13 -20.96
N ARG A 177 -29.99 -2.41 -19.84
CA ARG A 177 -29.29 -2.80 -18.60
C ARG A 177 -30.14 -3.62 -17.62
N LYS A 178 -29.61 -4.77 -17.19
CA LYS A 178 -30.11 -5.54 -16.05
C LYS A 178 -29.50 -5.03 -14.75
N VAL A 179 -30.21 -4.14 -14.06
CA VAL A 179 -29.87 -3.77 -12.68
C VAL A 179 -30.10 -4.98 -11.77
N LEU A 180 -29.06 -5.44 -11.08
CA LEU A 180 -29.14 -6.63 -10.22
C LEU A 180 -29.36 -6.29 -8.75
N ALA A 181 -28.88 -5.13 -8.29
CA ALA A 181 -28.96 -4.74 -6.89
C ALA A 181 -29.15 -3.24 -6.65
N LEU A 182 -29.70 -2.92 -5.48
CA LEU A 182 -29.81 -1.59 -4.89
C LEU A 182 -29.04 -1.58 -3.56
N GLU A 183 -28.13 -0.62 -3.39
CA GLU A 183 -27.34 -0.37 -2.19
C GLU A 183 -27.15 1.15 -2.01
N MET A 184 -26.13 1.61 -1.27
CA MET A 184 -26.03 3.02 -0.86
C MET A 184 -24.66 3.69 -1.06
N GLU A 185 -23.63 2.99 -1.51
CA GLU A 185 -22.24 3.47 -1.48
C GLU A 185 -21.40 3.20 -2.76
N ALA A 186 -21.80 2.25 -3.61
CA ALA A 186 -21.00 1.77 -4.74
C ALA A 186 -20.65 2.84 -5.79
N SER A 187 -21.56 3.76 -6.12
CA SER A 187 -21.28 4.83 -7.09
C SER A 187 -20.27 5.84 -6.54
N ALA A 188 -20.38 6.20 -5.25
CA ALA A 188 -19.38 7.02 -4.56
C ALA A 188 -18.01 6.33 -4.56
N PHE A 189 -17.96 5.04 -4.18
CA PHE A 189 -16.71 4.27 -4.20
C PHE A 189 -15.99 4.32 -5.55
N LEU A 190 -16.71 4.03 -6.63
CA LEU A 190 -16.13 4.03 -7.98
C LEU A 190 -15.71 5.43 -8.44
N LYS A 191 -16.50 6.47 -8.10
CA LYS A 191 -16.17 7.87 -8.44
C LYS A 191 -14.95 8.38 -7.67
N ILE A 192 -14.81 8.05 -6.38
CA ILE A 192 -13.61 8.35 -5.58
C ILE A 192 -12.38 7.74 -6.25
N CYS A 193 -12.42 6.44 -6.56
CA CYS A 193 -11.27 5.75 -7.16
C CYS A 193 -10.92 6.31 -8.55
N SER A 194 -11.90 6.67 -9.39
CA SER A 194 -11.63 7.26 -10.71
C SER A 194 -11.06 8.69 -10.66
N HIS A 195 -11.30 9.43 -9.58
CA HIS A 195 -10.78 10.80 -9.38
C HIS A 195 -9.50 10.85 -8.53
N SER A 196 -9.09 9.71 -7.94
CA SER A 196 -7.91 9.60 -7.07
C SER A 196 -6.59 9.50 -7.85
N GLN A 197 -6.42 10.31 -8.89
CA GLN A 197 -5.20 10.33 -9.74
C GLN A 197 -3.93 10.62 -8.94
N HIS A 198 -4.04 11.32 -7.80
CA HIS A 198 -2.92 11.65 -6.93
C HIS A 198 -2.46 10.49 -6.01
N THR A 199 -3.28 9.45 -5.82
CA THR A 199 -2.95 8.29 -4.97
C THR A 199 -2.69 7.01 -5.76
N ASN A 200 -3.00 7.00 -7.07
CA ASN A 200 -2.86 5.83 -7.95
C ASN A 200 -3.59 4.57 -7.46
N VAL A 201 -4.67 4.73 -6.68
CA VAL A 201 -5.50 3.59 -6.24
C VAL A 201 -6.25 2.97 -7.42
N PHE A 202 -6.14 1.66 -7.56
CA PHE A 202 -6.86 0.90 -8.58
C PHE A 202 -8.14 0.28 -7.98
N PRO A 203 -9.34 0.62 -8.49
CA PRO A 203 -10.58 0.00 -8.04
C PRO A 203 -10.68 -1.44 -8.56
N LEU A 204 -10.77 -2.39 -7.63
CA LEU A 204 -11.07 -3.80 -7.91
C LEU A 204 -12.57 -4.05 -8.13
N GLY A 205 -13.41 -3.03 -7.89
CA GLY A 205 -14.86 -3.08 -8.05
C GLY A 205 -15.60 -3.23 -6.73
N VAL A 206 -16.81 -3.76 -6.83
CA VAL A 206 -17.81 -3.84 -5.76
C VAL A 206 -18.29 -5.30 -5.70
N ILE A 207 -18.27 -5.89 -4.50
CA ILE A 207 -18.76 -7.26 -4.26
C ILE A 207 -19.71 -7.23 -3.06
N LYS A 208 -20.98 -7.54 -3.29
CA LYS A 208 -22.05 -7.43 -2.28
C LYS A 208 -22.86 -8.73 -2.21
N ALA A 209 -23.21 -9.16 -1.01
CA ALA A 209 -24.19 -10.23 -0.81
C ALA A 209 -25.61 -9.68 -0.67
N VAL A 210 -26.59 -10.47 -1.08
CA VAL A 210 -28.01 -10.09 -1.02
C VAL A 210 -28.57 -10.44 0.37
N SER A 211 -28.81 -9.41 1.20
CA SER A 211 -29.39 -9.55 2.54
C SER A 211 -30.93 -9.49 2.53
N ASP A 212 -31.51 -8.78 1.56
CA ASP A 212 -32.94 -8.58 1.42
C ASP A 212 -33.31 -8.40 -0.06
N LEU A 213 -34.60 -8.40 -0.37
CA LEU A 213 -35.11 -8.10 -1.72
C LEU A 213 -35.69 -6.67 -1.81
N GLY A 214 -35.42 -5.85 -0.79
CA GLY A 214 -35.91 -4.47 -0.66
C GLY A 214 -37.43 -4.33 -0.64
N ASP A 215 -38.13 -5.40 -0.23
CA ASP A 215 -39.57 -5.46 -0.03
C ASP A 215 -39.96 -5.33 1.45
N GLU A 216 -41.26 -5.43 1.75
CA GLU A 216 -41.85 -5.38 3.09
C GLU A 216 -41.36 -6.46 4.08
N ASN A 217 -40.48 -7.38 3.66
CA ASN A 217 -39.85 -8.40 4.51
C ASN A 217 -38.40 -8.08 4.90
N LYS A 218 -37.88 -6.92 4.48
CA LYS A 218 -36.57 -6.40 4.83
C LYS A 218 -36.32 -6.41 6.35
N GLY A 219 -35.11 -6.84 6.74
CA GLY A 219 -34.63 -6.76 8.12
C GLY A 219 -35.32 -7.69 9.14
N LYS A 220 -36.26 -8.55 8.72
CA LYS A 220 -36.99 -9.45 9.63
C LYS A 220 -36.15 -10.60 10.18
N ASP A 221 -35.00 -10.92 9.58
CA ASP A 221 -34.10 -11.98 10.03
C ASP A 221 -32.63 -11.49 10.06
N PRO A 222 -32.04 -11.25 11.25
CA PRO A 222 -30.62 -10.88 11.37
C PRO A 222 -29.67 -12.03 11.00
N VAL A 223 -30.10 -13.30 11.03
CA VAL A 223 -29.27 -14.45 10.65
C VAL A 223 -28.94 -14.40 9.17
N ILE A 224 -29.88 -13.96 8.34
CA ILE A 224 -29.66 -13.76 6.89
C ILE A 224 -28.62 -12.66 6.64
N TYR A 225 -28.64 -11.57 7.41
CA TYR A 225 -27.67 -10.47 7.28
C TYR A 225 -26.25 -10.93 7.61
N ASP A 226 -26.08 -11.62 8.74
CA ASP A 226 -24.79 -12.17 9.15
C ASP A 226 -24.27 -13.22 8.15
N GLU A 227 -25.15 -14.08 7.64
CA GLU A 227 -24.77 -15.11 6.68
C GLU A 227 -24.42 -14.52 5.31
N ALA A 228 -25.11 -13.45 4.88
CA ALA A 228 -24.73 -12.68 3.70
C ALA A 228 -23.31 -12.09 3.87
N LEU A 229 -22.98 -11.53 5.04
CA LEU A 229 -21.63 -11.03 5.33
C LEU A 229 -20.55 -12.13 5.37
N ARG A 230 -20.86 -13.31 5.91
CA ARG A 230 -19.93 -14.46 5.83
C ARG A 230 -19.71 -14.90 4.38
N ARG A 231 -20.79 -15.00 3.59
CA ARG A 231 -20.73 -15.44 2.20
C ARG A 231 -20.00 -14.44 1.30
N VAL A 232 -20.17 -13.12 1.51
CA VAL A 232 -19.38 -12.11 0.79
C VAL A 232 -17.90 -12.19 1.19
N GLY A 233 -17.58 -12.34 2.48
CA GLY A 233 -16.20 -12.51 2.95
C GLY A 233 -15.51 -13.75 2.34
N TYR A 234 -16.22 -14.88 2.24
CA TYR A 234 -15.72 -16.09 1.57
C TYR A 234 -15.46 -15.87 0.07
N VAL A 235 -16.41 -15.27 -0.65
CA VAL A 235 -16.27 -14.99 -2.10
C VAL A 235 -15.12 -14.02 -2.35
N VAL A 236 -15.02 -12.94 -1.56
CA VAL A 236 -13.92 -11.97 -1.64
C VAL A 236 -12.57 -12.64 -1.39
N LYS A 237 -12.44 -13.53 -0.39
CA LYS A 237 -11.21 -14.31 -0.13
C LYS A 237 -10.82 -15.18 -1.33
N SER A 238 -11.77 -15.90 -1.90
CA SER A 238 -11.57 -16.78 -3.06
C SER A 238 -11.17 -15.99 -4.31
N TRP A 239 -11.85 -14.87 -4.53
CA TRP A 239 -11.60 -13.96 -5.65
C TRP A 239 -10.23 -13.28 -5.53
N ILE A 240 -9.86 -12.74 -4.36
CA ILE A 240 -8.51 -12.17 -4.11
C ILE A 240 -7.42 -13.20 -4.39
N ARG A 241 -7.55 -14.43 -3.86
CA ARG A 241 -6.59 -15.51 -4.10
C ARG A 241 -6.42 -15.84 -5.58
N THR A 242 -7.51 -15.81 -6.34
CA THR A 242 -7.49 -16.08 -7.79
C THR A 242 -6.88 -14.90 -8.55
N TYR A 243 -7.43 -13.71 -8.36
CA TYR A 243 -7.06 -12.48 -9.08
C TYR A 243 -5.60 -12.08 -8.86
N PHE A 244 -5.15 -12.07 -7.60
CA PHE A 244 -3.78 -11.66 -7.31
C PHE A 244 -2.75 -12.73 -7.71
N SER A 245 -3.10 -14.02 -7.81
CA SER A 245 -2.13 -15.09 -8.15
C SER A 245 -1.40 -14.88 -9.49
N SER A 246 -2.01 -14.14 -10.41
CA SER A 246 -1.45 -13.81 -11.73
C SER A 246 -0.97 -12.36 -11.86
N MET A 247 -1.12 -11.54 -10.81
CA MET A 247 -0.82 -10.10 -10.83
C MET A 247 0.53 -9.78 -10.14
N THR A 248 1.06 -8.58 -10.39
CA THR A 248 2.13 -8.00 -9.55
C THR A 248 1.54 -6.90 -8.67
N TRP A 249 1.59 -7.09 -7.35
CA TRP A 249 1.00 -6.19 -6.34
C TRP A 249 2.00 -5.63 -5.31
N GLU A 250 3.29 -5.93 -5.47
CA GLU A 250 4.39 -5.29 -4.74
C GLU A 250 4.50 -3.83 -5.17
N ALA A 251 4.66 -2.91 -4.21
CA ALA A 251 4.70 -1.47 -4.47
C ALA A 251 5.86 -1.12 -5.42
N ASP A 252 5.62 -0.23 -6.37
CA ASP A 252 6.69 0.31 -7.20
C ASP A 252 7.45 1.38 -6.42
N GLU A 253 8.43 0.95 -5.63
CA GLU A 253 9.29 1.82 -4.85
C GLU A 253 10.27 2.62 -5.73
N ALA A 254 10.30 2.47 -7.07
CA ALA A 254 11.41 2.99 -7.90
C ALA A 254 11.54 4.53 -7.91
N ASN A 255 10.48 5.26 -7.57
CA ASN A 255 10.42 6.72 -7.49
C ASN A 255 10.32 7.26 -6.05
N GLU A 256 10.37 6.37 -5.04
CA GLU A 256 10.41 6.77 -3.63
C GLU A 256 11.73 7.49 -3.32
N PRO A 257 11.75 8.51 -2.44
CA PRO A 257 12.97 9.24 -2.05
C PRO A 257 14.17 8.34 -1.74
N GLY A 258 13.96 7.28 -0.96
CA GLY A 258 15.00 6.29 -0.62
C GLY A 258 15.55 5.54 -1.83
N ALA A 259 14.71 5.23 -2.82
CA ALA A 259 15.13 4.53 -4.04
C ALA A 259 15.90 5.44 -5.01
N MET A 260 15.47 6.70 -5.12
CA MET A 260 16.19 7.73 -5.87
C MET A 260 17.57 7.98 -5.25
N LEU A 261 17.63 8.11 -3.92
CA LEU A 261 18.85 8.27 -3.16
C LEU A 261 19.81 7.07 -3.32
N ALA A 262 19.30 5.84 -3.19
CA ALA A 262 20.09 4.62 -3.38
C ALA A 262 20.66 4.50 -4.79
N ARG A 263 19.92 4.93 -5.82
CA ARG A 263 20.38 4.97 -7.22
C ARG A 263 21.56 5.94 -7.38
N ASN A 264 21.47 7.13 -6.79
CA ASN A 264 22.52 8.15 -6.84
C ASN A 264 23.76 7.71 -6.04
N TYR A 265 23.57 7.23 -4.81
CA TYR A 265 24.64 6.72 -3.95
C TYR A 265 25.39 5.55 -4.61
N TYR A 266 24.67 4.58 -5.18
CA TYR A 266 25.29 3.47 -5.92
C TYR A 266 26.17 3.95 -7.09
N THR A 267 25.66 4.88 -7.89
CA THR A 267 26.30 5.32 -9.15
C THR A 267 27.46 6.31 -8.92
N ASN A 268 27.38 7.12 -7.87
CA ASN A 268 28.34 8.20 -7.61
C ASN A 268 29.39 7.85 -6.55
N TYR A 269 29.09 6.87 -5.69
CA TYR A 269 29.95 6.42 -4.59
C TYR A 269 30.30 4.92 -4.71
N VAL A 270 29.36 4.00 -4.47
CA VAL A 270 29.66 2.56 -4.30
C VAL A 270 30.41 1.99 -5.49
N THR A 271 29.89 2.20 -6.70
CA THR A 271 30.55 1.72 -7.93
C THR A 271 31.96 2.27 -8.08
N ARG A 272 32.14 3.58 -7.86
CA ARG A 272 33.44 4.25 -7.99
C ARG A 272 34.46 3.72 -6.99
N VAL A 273 34.06 3.47 -5.75
CA VAL A 273 34.96 2.93 -4.72
C VAL A 273 35.36 1.49 -5.04
N VAL A 274 34.39 0.62 -5.37
CA VAL A 274 34.64 -0.79 -5.73
C VAL A 274 35.53 -0.90 -6.97
N ASP A 275 35.21 -0.14 -8.04
CA ASP A 275 35.99 -0.13 -9.29
C ASP A 275 37.44 0.32 -9.05
N LEU A 276 37.64 1.35 -8.21
CA LEU A 276 38.97 1.85 -7.89
C LEU A 276 39.81 0.79 -7.17
N ILE A 277 39.29 0.14 -6.13
CA ILE A 277 40.02 -0.90 -5.38
C ILE A 277 40.31 -2.10 -6.29
N ALA A 278 39.32 -2.55 -7.07
CA ALA A 278 39.49 -3.65 -8.03
C ALA A 278 40.54 -3.33 -9.12
N SER A 279 40.74 -2.05 -9.45
CA SER A 279 41.79 -1.60 -10.37
C SER A 279 43.18 -1.44 -9.73
N GLY A 280 43.33 -1.73 -8.43
CA GLY A 280 44.57 -1.50 -7.68
C GLY A 280 44.85 -0.01 -7.43
N ALA A 281 43.82 0.83 -7.28
CA ALA A 281 44.01 2.23 -6.92
C ALA A 281 44.58 2.38 -5.51
N ASN A 282 45.42 3.40 -5.32
CA ASN A 282 46.00 3.71 -4.02
C ASN A 282 44.91 4.03 -2.99
N VAL A 283 45.11 3.50 -1.80
CA VAL A 283 44.40 3.86 -0.57
C VAL A 283 45.42 4.50 0.36
N SER A 284 45.08 5.61 0.99
CA SER A 284 45.96 6.35 1.90
C SER A 284 45.19 6.91 3.08
N LEU A 285 45.78 6.93 4.28
CA LEU A 285 45.18 7.55 5.45
C LEU A 285 44.85 9.02 5.19
N VAL A 286 43.67 9.47 5.61
CA VAL A 286 43.32 10.90 5.56
C VAL A 286 44.09 11.63 6.66
N GLY A 287 44.76 12.72 6.29
CA GLY A 287 45.58 13.52 7.21
C GLY A 287 47.06 13.14 7.26
N ASP A 288 47.44 11.95 6.78
CA ASP A 288 48.85 11.61 6.53
C ASP A 288 49.21 11.84 5.05
N ASN A 289 50.38 12.44 4.81
CA ASN A 289 50.94 12.57 3.46
C ASN A 289 51.67 11.30 3.00
N ARG A 290 51.85 10.30 3.89
CA ARG A 290 52.43 9.00 3.58
C ARG A 290 51.37 8.07 3.02
N VAL A 291 51.71 7.40 1.92
CA VAL A 291 50.88 6.34 1.34
C VAL A 291 51.10 5.06 2.15
N THR A 292 50.26 4.81 3.14
CA THR A 292 50.17 3.51 3.81
C THR A 292 49.47 2.53 2.87
N ALA A 293 50.19 1.50 2.43
CA ALA A 293 49.59 0.44 1.62
C ALA A 293 48.68 -0.42 2.50
N PHE A 294 47.38 -0.44 2.18
CA PHE A 294 46.43 -1.38 2.76
C PHE A 294 46.23 -2.55 1.78
N GLU A 295 46.43 -3.78 2.25
CA GLU A 295 46.04 -4.98 1.50
C GLU A 295 44.53 -5.20 1.69
N LEU A 296 43.73 -4.59 0.81
CA LEU A 296 42.27 -4.69 0.85
C LEU A 296 41.76 -5.71 -0.16
N THR A 297 40.82 -6.54 0.30
CA THR A 297 39.88 -7.23 -0.57
C THR A 297 39.02 -6.17 -1.28
N PRO A 298 38.70 -6.31 -2.59
CA PRO A 298 37.88 -5.37 -3.34
C PRO A 298 36.39 -5.49 -2.97
N CYS A 299 36.07 -5.20 -1.70
CA CYS A 299 34.72 -5.21 -1.17
C CYS A 299 34.44 -4.02 -0.22
N ILE A 300 33.17 -3.59 -0.20
CA ILE A 300 32.68 -2.52 0.67
C ILE A 300 31.43 -2.94 1.46
N LYS A 301 31.39 -2.62 2.75
CA LYS A 301 30.24 -2.83 3.64
C LYS A 301 29.54 -1.49 3.86
N ILE A 302 28.26 -1.42 3.50
CA ILE A 302 27.42 -0.24 3.74
C ILE A 302 26.67 -0.48 5.06
N VAL A 303 26.99 0.27 6.11
CA VAL A 303 26.37 0.11 7.44
C VAL A 303 25.09 0.92 7.48
N MET A 304 23.95 0.26 7.69
CA MET A 304 22.70 0.98 7.97
C MET A 304 22.69 1.48 9.42
N PRO A 305 22.07 2.64 9.70
CA PRO A 305 21.99 3.17 11.06
C PRO A 305 21.13 2.31 11.98
N LEU A 306 21.18 2.58 13.28
CA LEU A 306 20.46 1.81 14.29
C LEU A 306 18.94 1.88 14.09
N ASP A 307 18.33 0.72 13.85
CA ASP A 307 16.91 0.55 13.49
C ASP A 307 16.50 1.37 12.23
N ASP A 308 17.41 1.50 11.25
CA ASP A 308 17.26 2.26 9.98
C ASP A 308 17.05 3.79 10.13
N ARG A 309 17.18 4.36 11.34
CA ARG A 309 16.96 5.80 11.65
C ARG A 309 18.04 6.73 11.07
N PRO A 310 17.75 7.60 10.07
CA PRO A 310 18.75 8.46 9.43
C PRO A 310 19.44 9.46 10.36
N GLU A 311 18.80 9.84 11.47
CA GLU A 311 19.27 10.81 12.46
C GLU A 311 20.62 10.41 13.07
N GLU A 312 20.93 9.11 13.13
CA GLU A 312 22.22 8.61 13.64
C GLU A 312 23.41 8.97 12.75
N PHE A 313 23.16 9.31 11.48
CA PHE A 313 24.17 9.73 10.48
C PHE A 313 23.95 11.16 9.96
N ALA A 314 23.12 11.97 10.63
CA ALA A 314 22.82 13.33 10.17
C ALA A 314 24.08 14.22 10.13
N GLU A 315 24.91 14.15 11.17
CA GLU A 315 26.11 14.95 11.36
C GLU A 315 27.39 14.14 11.20
N GLN A 316 28.43 14.79 10.64
CA GLN A 316 29.73 14.16 10.47
C GLN A 316 30.32 13.68 11.81
N GLY A 317 30.16 14.49 12.87
CA GLY A 317 30.66 14.17 14.22
C GLY A 317 29.97 12.96 14.89
N GLN A 318 28.82 12.49 14.40
CA GLN A 318 28.24 11.22 14.84
C GLN A 318 29.00 10.04 14.22
N ILE A 319 29.29 10.13 12.91
CA ILE A 319 30.04 9.10 12.16
C ILE A 319 31.49 9.05 12.62
N ASP A 320 32.13 10.21 12.82
CA ASP A 320 33.51 10.30 13.32
C ASP A 320 33.64 9.67 14.71
N ARG A 321 32.66 9.92 15.60
CA ARG A 321 32.60 9.28 16.93
C ARG A 321 32.42 7.76 16.84
N ILE A 322 31.57 7.26 15.93
CA ILE A 322 31.43 5.82 15.68
C ILE A 322 32.75 5.21 15.19
N ALA A 323 33.47 5.93 14.32
CA ALA A 323 34.77 5.51 13.82
C ALA A 323 35.83 5.48 14.93
N ASP A 324 35.89 6.50 15.78
CA ASP A 324 36.80 6.57 16.93
C ASP A 324 36.49 5.47 17.96
N GLU A 325 35.22 5.27 18.34
CA GLU A 325 34.77 4.23 19.27
C GLU A 325 35.14 2.80 18.79
N HIS A 326 35.22 2.60 17.47
CA HIS A 326 35.57 1.31 16.86
C HIS A 326 36.96 1.26 16.21
N ASN A 327 37.81 2.28 16.42
CA ASN A 327 39.17 2.39 15.87
C ASN A 327 39.25 2.23 14.33
N LEU A 328 38.27 2.76 13.59
CA LEU A 328 38.19 2.65 12.14
C LEU A 328 38.98 3.79 11.46
N PRO A 329 40.14 3.54 10.83
CA PRO A 329 40.91 4.61 10.22
C PRO A 329 40.22 5.13 8.95
N LEU A 330 40.08 6.44 8.85
CA LEU A 330 39.57 7.13 7.67
C LEU A 330 40.62 7.11 6.55
N VAL A 331 40.26 6.59 5.38
CA VAL A 331 41.12 6.48 4.20
C VAL A 331 40.53 7.18 2.98
N ALA A 332 41.40 7.74 2.15
CA ALA A 332 41.09 8.23 0.82
C ALA A 332 41.44 7.15 -0.22
N VAL A 333 40.46 6.82 -1.06
CA VAL A 333 40.57 5.89 -2.20
C VAL A 333 40.63 6.70 -3.48
N GLY A 334 41.64 6.47 -4.33
CA GLY A 334 41.70 7.03 -5.68
C GLY A 334 42.98 7.82 -5.99
N ARG A 335 42.87 8.83 -6.87
CA ARG A 335 44.00 9.66 -7.35
C ARG A 335 43.72 11.14 -7.12
N LYS A 336 44.77 11.98 -7.05
CA LYS A 336 44.64 13.44 -6.81
C LYS A 336 43.60 14.06 -7.76
N GLY A 337 42.58 14.72 -7.20
CA GLY A 337 41.45 15.30 -7.93
C GLY A 337 40.17 14.44 -7.97
N PHE A 338 40.29 13.12 -7.78
CA PHE A 338 39.17 12.17 -7.75
C PHE A 338 39.36 11.16 -6.61
N THR A 339 39.25 11.64 -5.38
CA THR A 339 39.24 10.80 -4.17
C THR A 339 37.82 10.57 -3.65
N ARG A 340 37.65 9.47 -2.93
CA ARG A 340 36.49 9.18 -2.07
C ARG A 340 37.00 8.78 -0.69
N THR A 341 36.28 9.16 0.35
CA THR A 341 36.60 8.78 1.73
C THR A 341 35.76 7.59 2.17
N ALA A 342 36.39 6.65 2.86
CA ALA A 342 35.77 5.48 3.49
C ALA A 342 36.54 5.12 4.76
N TYR A 343 36.01 4.22 5.58
CA TYR A 343 36.70 3.69 6.75
C TYR A 343 37.22 2.26 6.46
N VAL A 344 38.26 1.81 7.16
CA VAL A 344 38.76 0.42 7.04
C VAL A 344 38.26 -0.42 8.21
N LEU A 345 37.83 -1.66 7.93
CA LEU A 345 37.49 -2.67 8.94
C LEU A 345 38.05 -4.03 8.51
N GLY A 346 39.18 -4.41 9.09
CA GLY A 346 39.93 -5.59 8.64
C GLY A 346 40.47 -5.39 7.22
N ASP A 347 40.15 -6.32 6.32
CA ASP A 347 40.57 -6.33 4.91
C ASP A 347 39.59 -5.60 3.97
N CYS A 348 38.54 -4.96 4.48
CA CYS A 348 37.49 -4.35 3.67
C CYS A 348 37.25 -2.87 4.00
N LEU A 349 36.60 -2.17 3.09
CA LEU A 349 36.10 -0.82 3.37
C LEU A 349 34.70 -0.84 3.98
N VAL A 350 34.41 0.21 4.74
CA VAL A 350 33.13 0.49 5.37
C VAL A 350 32.70 1.92 5.03
N ASP A 351 31.43 2.10 4.70
CA ASP A 351 30.82 3.43 4.59
C ASP A 351 29.55 3.52 5.42
N PHE A 352 29.35 4.69 6.02
CA PHE A 352 28.13 5.08 6.72
C PHE A 352 27.42 6.10 5.81
N PRO A 353 26.32 5.72 5.14
CA PRO A 353 25.73 6.49 4.04
C PRO A 353 25.05 7.78 4.54
N ARG A 354 25.86 8.81 4.80
CA ARG A 354 25.43 10.14 5.28
C ARG A 354 24.38 10.81 4.40
N CYS A 355 24.29 10.42 3.13
CA CYS A 355 23.22 10.87 2.23
C CYS A 355 21.81 10.50 2.73
N LEU A 356 21.65 9.55 3.66
CA LEU A 356 20.38 9.28 4.34
C LEU A 356 19.82 10.52 5.07
N ASN A 357 20.65 11.49 5.47
CA ASN A 357 20.20 12.77 6.03
C ASN A 357 19.30 13.55 5.05
N ASP A 358 19.50 13.39 3.73
CA ASP A 358 18.64 14.03 2.72
C ASP A 358 17.17 13.60 2.88
N LEU A 359 16.91 12.42 3.45
CA LEU A 359 15.56 11.91 3.73
C LEU A 359 14.86 12.69 4.86
N ILE A 360 15.61 13.11 5.90
CA ILE A 360 15.10 13.93 7.01
C ILE A 360 14.62 15.30 6.49
N ALA A 361 15.28 15.82 5.45
CA ALA A 361 14.92 17.08 4.81
C ALA A 361 13.79 16.97 3.78
N THR A 362 13.30 15.76 3.45
CA THR A 362 12.16 15.61 2.54
C THR A 362 10.84 15.97 3.22
N ALA A 363 9.83 16.34 2.44
CA ALA A 363 8.46 16.51 2.92
C ALA A 363 7.73 15.16 3.14
N ASP A 364 8.45 14.03 3.13
CA ASP A 364 7.90 12.71 3.45
C ASP A 364 7.89 12.53 4.98
N PRO A 365 6.76 12.19 5.60
CA PRO A 365 6.68 12.00 7.05
C PRO A 365 7.40 10.74 7.58
N GLU A 366 8.03 9.90 6.75
CA GLU A 366 8.56 8.59 7.16
C GLU A 366 10.04 8.33 6.75
N PRO A 367 11.03 9.11 7.26
CA PRO A 367 12.45 9.00 6.87
C PRO A 367 13.07 7.62 7.12
N ASP A 368 12.76 6.98 8.26
CA ASP A 368 13.18 5.60 8.58
C ASP A 368 12.74 4.59 7.50
N TYR A 369 11.51 4.72 7.00
CA TYR A 369 11.01 3.84 5.95
C TYR A 369 11.75 4.07 4.63
N GLN A 370 12.04 5.34 4.30
CA GLN A 370 12.82 5.67 3.12
C GLN A 370 14.26 5.12 3.23
N ALA A 371 14.84 5.01 4.43
CA ALA A 371 16.10 4.31 4.65
C ALA A 371 15.98 2.78 4.46
N THR A 372 14.88 2.16 4.91
CA THR A 372 14.60 0.74 4.58
C THR A 372 14.43 0.53 3.06
N ILE A 373 13.79 1.44 2.32
CA ILE A 373 13.75 1.39 0.85
C ILE A 373 15.17 1.50 0.28
N PHE A 374 15.95 2.48 0.74
CA PHE A 374 17.32 2.70 0.29
C PHE A 374 18.16 1.41 0.38
N LYS A 375 18.09 0.71 1.53
CA LYS A 375 18.70 -0.60 1.74
C LYS A 375 18.27 -1.63 0.68
N ARG A 376 16.97 -1.89 0.53
CA ARG A 376 16.45 -2.88 -0.44
C ARG A 376 16.90 -2.56 -1.86
N GLN A 377 16.88 -1.28 -2.23
CA GLN A 377 17.22 -0.81 -3.56
C GLN A 377 18.72 -0.92 -3.87
N LEU A 378 19.59 -0.88 -2.85
CA LEU A 378 21.01 -1.24 -2.97
C LEU A 378 21.21 -2.75 -3.12
N GLU A 379 20.54 -3.58 -2.32
CA GLU A 379 20.62 -5.05 -2.38
C GLU A 379 20.19 -5.60 -3.77
N LEU A 380 19.37 -4.85 -4.51
CA LEU A 380 19.01 -5.17 -5.90
C LEU A 380 20.09 -4.81 -6.95
N LYS A 381 21.20 -4.14 -6.62
CA LYS A 381 22.21 -3.69 -7.59
C LYS A 381 23.29 -4.75 -7.88
N PRO A 382 23.96 -4.71 -9.07
CA PRO A 382 24.93 -5.73 -9.48
C PRO A 382 26.00 -6.10 -8.45
N TYR A 383 26.69 -5.13 -7.84
CA TYR A 383 27.76 -5.42 -6.87
C TYR A 383 27.28 -6.05 -5.55
N PHE A 384 25.98 -5.99 -5.24
CA PHE A 384 25.37 -6.65 -4.08
C PHE A 384 24.85 -8.07 -4.40
N ARG A 385 24.82 -8.46 -5.68
CA ARG A 385 24.36 -9.78 -6.13
C ARG A 385 25.55 -10.69 -6.40
N ARG A 386 25.38 -11.99 -6.08
CA ARG A 386 26.33 -13.05 -6.44
C ARG A 386 26.23 -13.41 -7.93
N GLY A 387 26.76 -12.54 -8.78
CA GLY A 387 26.83 -12.73 -10.23
C GLY A 387 28.03 -13.57 -10.66
N GLY A 388 27.99 -14.89 -10.45
CA GLY A 388 29.03 -15.82 -10.90
C GLY A 388 30.36 -15.81 -10.12
N SER A 389 30.67 -14.74 -9.38
CA SER A 389 31.70 -14.74 -8.34
C SER A 389 31.25 -15.50 -7.09
N THR A 390 32.20 -15.97 -6.30
CA THR A 390 31.95 -16.65 -5.01
C THR A 390 31.32 -15.71 -3.97
N GLU A 391 31.67 -14.42 -3.98
CA GLU A 391 31.15 -13.42 -3.05
C GLU A 391 30.77 -12.09 -3.76
N PRO A 392 29.80 -11.32 -3.21
CA PRO A 392 29.44 -10.00 -3.72
C PRO A 392 30.49 -8.95 -3.31
N GLN A 393 30.75 -7.98 -4.20
CA GLN A 393 31.73 -6.91 -3.98
C GLN A 393 31.18 -5.77 -3.10
N ALA A 394 29.88 -5.75 -2.82
CA ALA A 394 29.29 -4.86 -1.85
C ALA A 394 28.27 -5.62 -0.99
N LYS A 395 28.16 -5.26 0.30
CA LYS A 395 27.13 -5.80 1.19
C LYS A 395 26.51 -4.68 2.00
N VAL A 396 25.18 -4.61 2.06
CA VAL A 396 24.51 -3.80 3.09
C VAL A 396 24.46 -4.63 4.37
N ILE A 397 24.87 -4.06 5.50
CA ILE A 397 24.88 -4.74 6.80
C ILE A 397 24.05 -3.97 7.84
N THR A 398 23.43 -4.69 8.76
CA THR A 398 22.75 -4.05 9.90
C THR A 398 23.77 -3.53 10.92
N TRP A 399 23.32 -2.63 11.79
CA TRP A 399 24.11 -2.18 12.93
C TRP A 399 24.64 -3.34 13.79
N GLN A 400 23.83 -4.38 14.03
CA GLN A 400 24.28 -5.55 14.81
C GLN A 400 25.34 -6.38 14.07
N GLU A 401 25.24 -6.54 12.75
CA GLU A 401 26.28 -7.20 11.94
C GLU A 401 27.59 -6.39 11.93
N PHE A 402 27.50 -5.05 11.92
CA PHE A 402 28.65 -4.16 12.05
C PHE A 402 29.35 -4.32 13.42
N LEU A 403 28.60 -4.25 14.53
CA LEU A 403 29.16 -4.47 15.88
C LEU A 403 29.81 -5.85 16.02
N GLN A 404 29.22 -6.89 15.44
CA GLN A 404 29.81 -8.23 15.41
C GLN A 404 31.09 -8.31 14.57
N ALA A 405 31.22 -7.50 13.51
CA ALA A 405 32.43 -7.42 12.71
C ALA A 405 33.55 -6.65 13.43
N CYS A 406 33.24 -5.55 14.12
CA CYS A 406 34.19 -4.81 14.96
C CYS A 406 34.65 -5.59 16.21
N SER A 407 33.88 -6.60 16.64
CA SER A 407 34.21 -7.46 17.79
C SER A 407 35.15 -8.63 17.44
N ARG A 408 35.57 -8.78 16.17
CA ARG A 408 36.52 -9.81 15.75
C ARG A 408 37.95 -9.26 15.90
N PRO A 409 38.85 -9.98 16.59
CA PRO A 409 40.25 -9.59 16.75
C PRO A 409 41.06 -9.73 15.46
#